data_AF-A0A9W9BZ89-F1
#
_entry.id   AF-A0A9W9BZ89-F1
#
_cell.length_a   1.000
_cell.length_b   1.000
_cell.length_c   1.000
_cell.angle_alpha   90.00
_cell.angle_beta   90.00
_cell.angle_gamma   90.00
#
_symmetry.space_group_name_H-M   'P 1'
#
loop_
_entity.id
_entity.type
_entity.pdbx_description
1 polymer ?
#
loop_
_entity_poly.entity_id
_entity_poly.type
_entity_poly.pdbx_seq_one_letter_code
_entity_poly.pdbx_strand_id
1 'polypeptide(L)'
;MGMSTQLLFTAIITLMKVAILLTYLRIFPSRTNKWFCYIMLFYTVALNIACFFVTLFQCAPASTYWNIFKYIGRAKCLNIKAIYYFHSGQNTFSDFLIFLWPAKDLLNVKVSLRQRVTLTCMFSLGVM
;
A
#
# COMPACT_ATOMS: atom_id res chain seq x y z
N MET A 1 -5.55 -20.67 8.22
CA MET A 1 -6.23 -20.27 6.97
C MET A 1 -6.23 -18.75 6.70
N GLY A 2 -5.97 -17.87 7.69
CA GLY A 2 -5.99 -16.41 7.46
C GLY A 2 -4.79 -15.80 6.71
N MET A 3 -3.59 -16.38 6.80
CA MET A 3 -2.39 -15.72 6.24
C MET A 3 -2.35 -15.68 4.71
N SER A 4 -2.83 -16.72 4.02
CA SER A 4 -2.83 -16.76 2.55
C SER A 4 -3.75 -15.70 1.95
N THR A 5 -4.93 -15.49 2.54
CA THR A 5 -5.87 -14.44 2.10
C THR A 5 -5.32 -13.05 2.36
N GLN A 6 -4.65 -12.83 3.50
CA GLN A 6 -3.99 -11.55 3.82
C GLN A 6 -2.88 -11.20 2.81
N LEU A 7 -2.08 -12.20 2.40
CA LEU A 7 -1.02 -12.01 1.41
C LEU A 7 -1.60 -11.67 0.03
N LEU A 8 -2.61 -12.41 -0.42
CA LEU A 8 -3.28 -12.16 -1.70
C LEU A 8 -3.92 -10.77 -1.73
N PHE A 9 -4.62 -10.38 -0.66
CA PHE A 9 -5.27 -9.08 -0.59
C PHE A 9 -4.25 -7.92 -0.66
N THR A 10 -3.13 -8.06 0.05
CA THR A 10 -2.04 -7.07 0.04
C THR A 10 -1.40 -6.96 -1.35
N ALA A 11 -1.21 -8.09 -2.04
CA ALA A 11 -0.68 -8.11 -3.39
C ALA A 11 -1.62 -7.43 -4.39
N ILE A 12 -2.93 -7.72 -4.32
CA ILE A 12 -3.96 -7.11 -5.18
C ILE A 12 -3.99 -5.59 -4.99
N ILE A 13 -4.02 -5.10 -3.76
CA ILE A 13 -4.01 -3.66 -3.48
C ILE A 13 -2.75 -3.00 -4.04
N THR A 14 -1.58 -3.63 -3.86
CA THR A 14 -0.32 -3.10 -4.37
C THR A 14 -0.32 -3.01 -5.89
N LEU A 15 -0.83 -4.05 -6.57
CA LEU A 15 -0.98 -4.06 -8.04
C LEU A 15 -1.96 -2.99 -8.52
N MET A 16 -3.08 -2.79 -7.82
CA MET A 16 -4.02 -1.71 -8.14
C MET A 16 -3.36 -0.34 -8.05
N LYS A 17 -2.58 -0.08 -6.99
CA LYS A 17 -1.83 1.17 -6.83
C LYS A 17 -0.88 1.38 -8.01
N VAL A 18 -0.10 0.37 -8.37
CA VAL A 18 0.82 0.43 -9.51
C VAL A 18 0.07 0.71 -10.82
N ALA A 19 -1.07 0.07 -11.06
CA ALA A 19 -1.88 0.30 -12.27
C ALA A 19 -2.41 1.75 -12.35
N ILE A 20 -2.84 2.33 -11.22
CA ILE A 20 -3.27 3.73 -11.14
C ILE A 20 -2.09 4.66 -11.46
N LEU A 21 -0.93 4.44 -10.85
CA LEU A 21 0.29 5.23 -11.11
C LEU A 21 0.71 5.18 -12.59
N LEU A 22 0.69 4.00 -13.21
CA LEU A 22 1.01 3.83 -14.63
C LEU A 22 0.01 4.57 -15.52
N THR A 23 -1.27 4.55 -15.14
CA THR A 23 -2.33 5.31 -15.83
C THR A 23 -2.09 6.81 -15.72
N TYR A 24 -1.66 7.31 -14.56
CA TYR A 24 -1.30 8.72 -14.37
C TYR A 24 -0.09 9.14 -15.19
N LEU A 25 0.94 8.28 -15.25
CA LEU A 25 2.13 8.50 -16.07
C LEU A 25 1.78 8.66 -17.56
N ARG A 26 0.74 7.95 -18.02
CA ARG A 26 0.24 7.99 -19.40
C ARG A 26 -0.62 9.21 -19.69
N ILE A 27 -1.47 9.63 -18.75
CA ILE A 27 -2.40 10.76 -18.93
C ILE A 27 -1.71 12.11 -18.79
N PHE A 28 -0.82 12.27 -17.81
CA PHE A 28 -0.15 13.54 -17.51
C PHE A 28 1.34 13.47 -17.87
N PRO A 29 1.76 13.94 -19.06
CA PRO A 29 3.16 13.87 -19.49
C PRO A 29 4.10 14.85 -18.76
N SER A 30 3.63 15.53 -17.70
CA SER A 30 4.42 16.47 -16.89
C SER A 30 5.61 15.79 -16.21
N ARG A 31 6.80 16.41 -16.29
CA ARG A 31 8.04 15.86 -15.71
C ARG A 31 7.95 15.67 -14.20
N THR A 32 7.30 16.60 -13.50
CA THR A 32 7.09 16.55 -12.05
C THR A 32 6.22 15.35 -11.65
N ASN A 33 5.16 15.08 -12.41
CA ASN A 33 4.23 13.98 -12.15
C ASN A 33 4.86 12.62 -12.44
N LYS A 34 5.73 12.54 -13.45
CA LYS A 34 6.53 11.34 -13.71
C LYS A 34 7.45 11.01 -12.56
N TRP A 35 8.23 11.99 -12.09
CA TRP A 35 9.13 11.80 -10.95
C TRP A 35 8.39 11.37 -9.69
N PHE A 36 7.25 12.00 -9.39
CA PHE A 36 6.41 11.60 -8.25
C PHE A 36 5.91 10.16 -8.37
N CYS A 37 5.39 9.75 -9.54
CA CYS A 37 4.93 8.38 -9.77
C CYS A 37 6.08 7.38 -9.59
N TYR A 38 7.27 7.64 -10.12
CA TYR A 38 8.42 6.76 -9.92
C TYR A 38 8.84 6.64 -8.45
N ILE A 39 8.87 7.76 -7.72
CA ILE A 39 9.15 7.76 -6.27
C ILE A 39 8.11 6.92 -5.52
N MET A 40 6.83 7.14 -5.78
CA MET A 40 5.74 6.43 -5.10
C MET A 40 5.73 4.93 -5.41
N LEU A 41 6.06 4.56 -6.65
CA LEU A 41 6.19 3.17 -7.07
C LEU A 41 7.34 2.50 -6.33
N PHE A 42 8.51 3.13 -6.29
CA PHE A 42 9.66 2.64 -5.53
C PHE A 42 9.35 2.52 -4.03
N TYR A 43 8.74 3.56 -3.45
CA TYR A 43 8.32 3.59 -2.05
C TYR A 43 7.40 2.42 -1.71
N THR A 44 6.34 2.21 -2.50
CA THR A 44 5.35 1.15 -2.25
C THR A 44 5.98 -0.24 -2.36
N VAL A 45 6.84 -0.46 -3.37
CA VAL A 45 7.52 -1.76 -3.56
C VAL A 45 8.54 -2.03 -2.46
N ALA A 46 9.41 -1.07 -2.16
CA ALA A 46 10.44 -1.21 -1.14
C ALA A 46 9.85 -1.53 0.24
N LEU A 47 8.74 -0.88 0.58
CA LEU A 47 8.07 -1.09 1.85
C LEU A 47 7.34 -2.42 1.95
N ASN A 48 6.70 -2.87 0.86
CA ASN A 48 6.09 -4.20 0.82
C ASN A 48 7.17 -5.29 1.02
N ILE A 49 8.32 -5.14 0.36
CA ILE A 49 9.46 -6.06 0.52
C ILE A 49 9.96 -6.02 1.96
N ALA A 50 10.18 -4.84 2.54
CA ALA A 50 10.61 -4.70 3.92
C ALA A 50 9.63 -5.36 4.89
N CYS A 51 8.33 -5.14 4.71
CA CYS A 51 7.30 -5.72 5.57
C CYS A 51 7.16 -7.23 5.39
N PHE A 52 7.42 -7.75 4.19
CA PHE A 52 7.52 -9.19 3.95
C PHE A 52 8.66 -9.81 4.77
N PHE A 53 9.86 -9.20 4.76
CA PHE A 53 10.98 -9.66 5.59
C PHE A 53 10.70 -9.51 7.08
N VAL A 54 10.11 -8.39 7.53
CA VAL A 54 9.72 -8.19 8.93
C VAL A 54 8.69 -9.23 9.37
N THR A 55 7.75 -9.60 8.50
CA THR A 55 6.75 -10.64 8.77
C THR A 55 7.39 -12.03 8.79
N LEU A 56 8.39 -12.30 7.95
CA LEU A 56 9.15 -13.55 7.98
C LEU A 56 9.99 -13.69 9.27
N PHE A 57 10.58 -12.59 9.74
CA PHE A 57 11.39 -12.55 10.97
C PHE A 57 10.62 -12.06 12.21
N GLN A 58 9.27 -12.04 12.15
CA GLN A 58 8.44 -11.46 13.23
C GLN A 58 8.60 -12.19 14.57
N CYS A 59 9.12 -13.42 14.57
CA CYS A 59 9.47 -14.16 15.77
C CYS A 59 10.87 -14.75 15.63
N ALA A 60 11.74 -14.48 16.62
CA ALA A 60 13.03 -15.14 16.76
C ALA A 60 12.93 -16.23 17.84
N PRO A 61 13.21 -17.51 17.52
CA PRO A 61 13.60 -18.06 16.22
C PRO A 61 12.38 -18.46 15.35
N ALA A 62 12.55 -18.38 14.03
CA ALA A 62 11.56 -18.83 13.04
C ALA A 62 11.18 -20.32 13.16
N SER A 63 12.01 -21.11 13.86
CA SER A 63 11.76 -22.52 14.19
C SER A 63 10.61 -22.75 15.20
N THR A 64 10.11 -21.69 15.84
CA THR A 64 8.93 -21.75 16.73
C THR A 64 7.66 -22.08 15.96
N TYR A 65 7.59 -21.76 14.66
CA TYR A 65 6.40 -22.00 13.84
C TYR A 65 6.10 -23.50 13.62
N TRP A 66 7.13 -24.35 13.66
CA TRP A 66 6.98 -25.81 13.55
C TRP A 66 7.09 -26.56 14.89
N ASN A 67 7.70 -25.95 15.92
CA ASN A 67 7.89 -26.58 17.24
C ASN A 67 7.18 -25.79 18.35
N ILE A 68 5.85 -25.66 18.24
CA ILE A 68 5.00 -24.99 19.25
C ILE A 68 5.23 -25.55 20.66
N PHE A 69 5.50 -26.85 20.80
CA PHE A 69 5.66 -27.51 22.10
C PHE A 69 7.02 -27.29 22.78
N LYS A 70 8.08 -26.93 22.05
CA LYS A 70 9.46 -26.87 22.60
C LYS A 70 9.87 -25.49 23.12
N TYR A 71 9.10 -24.44 22.80
CA TYR A 71 9.45 -23.04 23.06
C TYR A 71 8.39 -22.25 23.84
N ILE A 72 7.52 -22.93 24.61
CA ILE A 72 6.63 -22.29 25.58
C ILE A 72 7.50 -21.42 26.52
N GLY A 73 7.39 -20.09 26.42
CA GLY A 73 8.09 -19.12 27.28
C GLY A 73 9.41 -18.51 26.79
N ARG A 74 9.98 -18.87 25.62
CA ARG A 74 11.24 -18.25 25.10
C ARG A 74 11.14 -17.59 23.73
N ALA A 75 9.98 -17.58 23.10
CA ALA A 75 9.80 -16.89 21.82
C ALA A 75 9.73 -15.37 22.05
N LYS A 76 10.79 -14.63 21.68
CA LYS A 76 10.73 -13.17 21.57
C LYS A 76 10.13 -12.83 20.21
N CYS A 77 8.81 -12.73 20.17
CA CYS A 77 8.10 -12.19 19.03
C CYS A 77 8.08 -10.66 19.09
N LEU A 78 8.29 -10.02 17.94
CA LEU A 78 8.09 -8.59 17.78
C LEU A 78 6.60 -8.27 17.94
N ASN A 79 6.30 -7.03 18.33
CA ASN A 79 4.94 -6.61 18.64
C ASN A 79 4.11 -6.54 17.34
N ILE A 80 3.38 -7.61 17.04
CA ILE A 80 2.54 -7.77 15.85
C ILE A 80 1.58 -6.59 15.69
N LYS A 81 1.05 -6.05 16.80
CA LYS A 81 0.18 -4.87 16.77
C LYS A 81 0.90 -3.65 16.19
N ALA A 82 2.14 -3.40 16.61
CA ALA A 82 2.92 -2.26 16.13
C ALA A 82 3.23 -2.38 14.63
N ILE A 83 3.60 -3.58 14.16
CA ILE A 83 3.84 -3.85 12.74
C ILE A 83 2.54 -3.63 11.94
N TYR A 84 1.42 -4.14 12.42
CA TYR A 84 0.13 -3.99 11.77
C TYR A 84 -0.31 -2.52 11.68
N TYR A 85 -0.19 -1.76 12.78
CA TYR A 85 -0.52 -0.34 12.78
C TYR A 85 0.35 0.46 11.82
N PHE A 86 1.66 0.17 11.79
CA PHE A 86 2.57 0.80 10.84
C PHE A 86 2.17 0.49 9.40
N HIS A 87 1.90 -0.78 9.10
CA HIS A 87 1.55 -1.21 7.75
C HIS A 87 0.22 -0.59 7.28
N SER A 88 -0.78 -0.55 8.16
CA SER A 88 -2.08 0.07 7.90
C SER A 88 -1.94 1.58 7.67
N GLY A 89 -1.24 2.29 8.57
CA GLY A 89 -1.02 3.73 8.46
C GLY A 89 -0.28 4.12 7.19
N GLN A 90 0.76 3.36 6.84
CA GLN A 90 1.53 3.58 5.61
C GLN A 90 0.69 3.32 4.36
N ASN A 91 -0.11 2.25 4.36
CA ASN A 91 -0.97 1.94 3.23
C ASN A 91 -1.96 3.08 2.97
N THR A 92 -2.64 3.55 4.02
CA THR A 92 -3.56 4.70 3.98
C THR A 92 -2.85 5.98 3.56
N PHE A 93 -1.64 6.24 4.06
CA PHE A 93 -0.87 7.42 3.68
C PHE A 93 -0.52 7.43 2.18
N SER A 94 -0.10 6.30 1.63
CA SER A 94 0.13 6.17 0.19
C SER A 94 -1.15 6.42 -0.62
N ASP A 95 -2.31 5.89 -0.18
CA ASP A 95 -3.60 6.13 -0.85
C ASP A 95 -3.93 7.64 -0.88
N PHE A 96 -3.79 8.34 0.24
CA PHE A 96 -4.00 9.79 0.28
C PHE A 96 -3.06 10.56 -0.63
N LEU A 97 -1.77 10.20 -0.67
CA LEU A 97 -0.81 10.86 -1.54
C LEU A 97 -1.12 10.63 -3.02
N ILE A 98 -1.44 9.39 -3.40
CA ILE A 98 -1.82 9.04 -4.78
C ILE A 98 -3.07 9.78 -5.21
N PHE A 99 -4.03 10.01 -4.30
CA PHE A 99 -5.27 10.72 -4.60
C PHE A 99 -5.09 12.25 -4.61
N LEU A 100 -4.35 12.80 -3.65
CA LEU A 100 -4.21 14.25 -3.46
C LEU A 100 -3.25 14.88 -4.48
N TRP A 101 -2.22 14.15 -4.91
CA TRP A 101 -1.24 14.64 -5.89
C TRP A 101 -1.87 15.05 -7.23
N PRO A 102 -2.60 14.16 -7.96
CA PRO A 102 -3.27 14.54 -9.19
C PRO A 102 -4.38 15.56 -8.95
N ALA A 103 -5.03 15.56 -7.78
CA ALA A 103 -6.06 16.55 -7.47
C ALA A 103 -5.51 17.98 -7.50
N LYS A 104 -4.25 18.20 -7.08
CA LYS A 104 -3.59 19.50 -7.17
C LYS A 104 -3.24 19.89 -8.62
N ASP A 105 -2.72 18.96 -9.42
CA ASP A 105 -2.47 19.20 -10.85
C ASP A 105 -3.78 19.45 -11.62
N LEU A 106 -4.84 18.71 -11.29
CA LEU A 106 -6.19 18.90 -11.82
C LEU A 106 -6.72 20.30 -11.49
N LEU A 107 -6.61 20.76 -10.23
CA LEU A 107 -7.11 22.11 -9.87
C LEU A 107 -6.43 23.24 -10.65
N ASN A 108 -5.18 23.03 -11.09
CA ASN A 108 -4.43 24.02 -11.88
C ASN A 108 -4.71 23.94 -13.39
N VAL A 109 -5.08 22.77 -13.91
CA VAL A 109 -5.39 22.57 -15.34
C VAL A 109 -6.89 22.41 -15.49
N LYS A 110 -7.63 23.46 -15.89
CA LYS A 110 -9.10 23.49 -16.15
C LYS A 110 -9.68 22.12 -16.52
N VAL A 111 -10.06 21.32 -15.51
CA VAL A 111 -10.46 19.94 -15.75
C VAL A 111 -11.92 19.90 -16.18
N SER A 112 -12.19 19.23 -17.28
CA SER A 112 -13.53 18.95 -17.74
C SER A 112 -14.28 18.08 -16.71
N LEU A 113 -15.58 18.36 -16.55
CA LEU A 113 -16.52 17.75 -15.58
C LEU A 113 -16.40 16.22 -15.40
N ARG A 114 -15.91 15.48 -16.40
CA ARG A 114 -15.72 14.02 -16.35
C ARG A 114 -14.80 13.54 -15.22
N GLN A 115 -13.68 14.20 -14.94
CA GLN A 115 -12.79 13.75 -13.85
C GLN A 115 -13.36 14.04 -12.46
N ARG A 116 -14.11 15.14 -12.32
CA ARG A 116 -14.88 15.44 -11.10
C ARG A 116 -15.92 14.35 -10.84
N VAL A 117 -16.64 13.92 -11.88
CA VAL A 117 -17.63 12.82 -11.80
C VAL A 117 -16.97 11.48 -11.48
N THR A 118 -15.81 11.14 -12.05
CA THR A 118 -15.10 9.89 -11.71
C THR A 118 -14.65 9.88 -10.25
N LEU A 119 -14.11 10.98 -9.73
CA LEU A 119 -13.71 11.10 -8.32
C LEU A 119 -14.92 10.99 -7.39
N THR A 120 -16.02 11.68 -7.70
CA THR A 120 -17.28 11.58 -6.94
C THR A 120 -17.86 10.17 -7.01
N CYS A 121 -17.92 9.54 -8.18
CA CYS A 121 -18.40 8.16 -8.33
C CYS A 121 -17.54 7.14 -7.58
N MET A 122 -16.21 7.26 -7.62
CA MET A 122 -15.31 6.37 -6.86
C MET A 122 -15.52 6.52 -5.35
N PHE A 123 -15.66 7.76 -4.86
CA PHE A 123 -15.98 8.01 -3.45
C PHE A 123 -17.38 7.52 -3.05
N SER A 124 -18.36 7.59 -3.97
CA SER A 124 -19.73 7.13 -3.73
C SER A 124 -19.83 5.62 -3.68
N LEU A 125 -19.07 4.92 -4.52
CA LEU A 125 -19.08 3.45 -4.61
C LEU A 125 -18.29 2.78 -3.48
N GLY A 126 -17.31 3.45 -2.88
CA GLY A 126 -16.55 2.92 -1.73
C GLY A 126 -17.23 3.07 -0.37
N VAL A 127 -18.36 3.77 -0.30
CA VAL A 127 -19.13 4.04 0.94
C VAL A 127 -20.26 3.00 1.17
N MET A 128 -20.47 2.06 0.24
CA MET A 128 -21.46 1.00 0.35
C MET A 128 -20.85 -0.36 0.69
#